data_AF-A0A966F611-F1
#
_entry.id   AF-A0A966F611-F1
#
_cell.length_a   1.000
_cell.length_b   1.000
_cell.length_c   1.000
_cell.angle_alpha   90.00
_cell.angle_beta   90.00
_cell.angle_gamma   90.00
#
_symmetry.space_group_name_H-M   'P 1'
#
loop_
_entity.id
_entity.type
_entity.pdbx_description
1 polymer ?
#
loop_
_entity_poly.entity_id
_entity_poly.type
_entity_poly.pdbx_seq_one_letter_code
_entity_poly.pdbx_strand_id
1 'polypeptide(L)'
;IFKKIKNPFYWLVSLIFSGLVFLINNKVLAQTVGGSPSLELKNPLGTKNIIQIINNVLNYLIYISVPILAIMILVGGFQILTSRDNPEKIKSGKTTITYAVIGFVIVLISKGVALILLKIMG
;
A
#
# COMPACT_ATOMS: atom_id res chain seq x y z
N ILE A 1 29.24 -14.53 -3.79
CA ILE A 1 28.13 -13.58 -3.52
C ILE A 1 27.19 -13.62 -4.75
N PHE A 2 25.86 -13.69 -4.60
CA PHE A 2 24.84 -13.94 -5.66
C PHE A 2 24.56 -15.40 -6.06
N LYS A 3 23.83 -16.12 -5.20
CA LYS A 3 23.23 -17.42 -5.52
C LYS A 3 21.88 -17.20 -6.22
N LYS A 4 21.86 -17.37 -7.55
CA LYS A 4 20.72 -17.72 -8.41
C LYS A 4 19.35 -17.12 -8.04
N ILE A 5 19.00 -15.99 -8.66
CA ILE A 5 17.59 -15.66 -8.94
C ILE A 5 17.17 -16.55 -10.12
N LYS A 6 16.79 -17.80 -9.86
CA LYS A 6 16.44 -18.78 -10.92
C LYS A 6 14.94 -18.99 -11.13
N ASN A 7 14.09 -18.23 -10.45
CA ASN A 7 12.64 -18.37 -10.57
C ASN A 7 12.07 -17.24 -11.42
N PRO A 8 11.48 -17.51 -12.60
CA PRO A 8 10.94 -16.49 -13.49
C PRO A 8 9.82 -15.67 -12.83
N PHE A 9 9.18 -16.24 -11.80
CA PHE A 9 8.14 -15.60 -11.01
C PHE A 9 8.62 -14.39 -10.20
N TYR A 10 9.86 -14.41 -9.68
CA TYR A 10 10.39 -13.30 -8.88
C TYR A 10 10.57 -12.02 -9.72
N TRP A 11 10.94 -12.20 -10.99
CA TRP A 11 11.09 -11.09 -11.93
C TRP A 11 9.76 -10.44 -12.27
N LEU A 12 8.71 -11.24 -12.50
CA LEU A 12 7.33 -10.76 -12.69
C LEU A 12 6.80 -9.98 -11.48
N VAL A 13 7.02 -10.49 -10.27
CA VAL A 13 6.62 -9.82 -9.02
C VAL A 13 7.34 -8.48 -8.85
N SER A 14 8.65 -8.43 -9.14
CA SER A 14 9.43 -7.18 -9.10
C SER A 14 8.96 -6.15 -10.14
N LEU A 15 8.53 -6.61 -11.32
CA LEU A 15 8.05 -5.74 -12.41
C LEU A 15 6.67 -5.17 -12.08
N ILE A 16 5.78 -5.97 -11.48
CA ILE A 16 4.49 -5.50 -10.95
C ILE A 16 4.72 -4.52 -9.79
N PHE A 17 5.65 -4.81 -8.89
CA PHE A 17 5.97 -3.94 -7.75
C PHE A 17 6.56 -2.58 -8.21
N SER A 18 7.50 -2.61 -9.17
CA SER A 18 8.07 -1.39 -9.76
C SER A 18 7.05 -0.62 -10.60
N GLY A 19 6.19 -1.30 -11.37
CA GLY A 19 5.12 -0.68 -12.13
C GLY A 19 4.07 -0.02 -11.23
N LEU A 20 3.70 -0.67 -10.12
CA LEU A 20 2.83 -0.09 -9.11
C LEU A 20 3.47 1.16 -8.49
N VAL A 21 4.76 1.09 -8.13
CA VAL A 21 5.53 2.24 -7.62
C VAL A 21 5.61 3.38 -8.65
N PHE A 22 5.75 3.07 -9.94
CA PHE A 22 5.81 4.07 -11.01
C PHE A 22 4.46 4.79 -11.22
N LEU A 23 3.34 4.05 -11.17
CA LEU A 23 1.99 4.63 -11.27
C LEU A 23 1.66 5.58 -10.11
N ILE A 24 2.24 5.33 -8.94
CA ILE A 24 2.07 6.15 -7.74
C ILE A 24 2.81 7.50 -7.85
N ASN A 25 3.97 7.54 -8.52
CA ASN A 25 4.83 8.73 -8.57
C ASN A 25 4.50 9.70 -9.73
N ASN A 26 3.76 9.26 -10.75
CA ASN A 26 3.51 10.06 -11.96
C ASN A 26 2.44 11.16 -11.82
N LYS A 27 1.81 11.34 -10.66
CA LYS A 27 0.88 12.47 -10.44
C LYS A 27 1.58 13.82 -10.24
N VAL A 28 2.92 13.86 -10.19
CA VAL A 28 3.70 15.05 -9.82
C VAL A 28 4.27 15.81 -11.04
N LEU A 29 4.19 15.28 -12.26
CA LEU A 29 4.85 15.91 -13.44
C LEU A 29 3.96 16.79 -14.32
N ALA A 30 2.67 16.94 -14.02
CA ALA A 30 1.80 17.83 -14.78
C ALA A 30 1.48 19.09 -13.98
N GLN A 31 2.42 20.02 -13.92
CA GLN A 31 2.08 21.41 -13.60
C GLN A 31 2.51 22.30 -14.76
N THR A 32 1.51 22.66 -15.55
CA THR A 32 1.61 23.53 -16.71
C THR A 32 2.00 24.95 -16.31
N VAL A 33 2.98 25.47 -17.04
CA VAL A 33 3.49 26.83 -17.04
C VAL A 33 2.38 27.84 -17.31
N GLY A 34 2.33 28.93 -16.55
CA GLY A 34 1.50 30.11 -16.86
C GLY A 34 1.39 31.12 -15.71
N GLY A 35 2.35 32.06 -15.63
CA GLY A 35 2.15 33.35 -14.96
C GLY A 35 3.11 33.71 -13.80
N SER A 36 3.95 34.73 -14.06
CA SER A 36 4.68 35.66 -13.16
C SER A 36 5.60 35.10 -12.04
N PRO A 37 6.86 35.60 -11.91
CA PRO A 37 7.81 35.10 -10.91
C PRO A 37 7.54 35.75 -9.54
N SER A 38 6.53 35.25 -8.84
CA SER A 38 6.59 35.19 -7.37
C SER A 38 7.12 33.81 -7.02
N LEU A 39 8.18 33.73 -6.21
CA LEU A 39 8.64 32.48 -5.60
C LEU A 39 7.59 31.99 -4.59
N GLU A 40 6.42 31.60 -5.06
CA GLU A 40 5.51 30.74 -4.33
C GLU A 40 6.12 29.35 -4.35
N LEU A 41 6.61 28.90 -3.19
CA LEU A 41 6.86 27.48 -2.98
C LEU A 41 5.53 26.76 -3.17
N LYS A 42 5.28 26.28 -4.39
CA LYS A 42 4.10 25.48 -4.73
C LYS A 42 4.20 24.23 -3.88
N ASN A 43 3.41 24.19 -2.80
CA ASN A 43 3.33 23.05 -1.94
C ASN A 43 3.04 21.83 -2.83
N PRO A 44 3.96 20.85 -2.96
CA PRO A 44 3.73 19.66 -3.79
C PRO A 44 2.56 18.82 -3.23
N LEU A 45 2.06 19.17 -2.04
CA LEU A 45 0.90 18.60 -1.39
C LEU A 45 -0.39 19.42 -1.58
N GLY A 46 -0.33 20.60 -2.19
CA GLY A 46 -1.49 21.41 -2.62
C GLY A 46 -2.46 21.87 -1.52
N THR A 47 -2.05 21.84 -0.24
CA THR A 47 -3.00 21.85 0.86
C THR A 47 -2.55 22.73 2.04
N LYS A 48 -3.44 23.60 2.53
CA LYS A 48 -3.19 24.50 3.68
C LYS A 48 -3.57 23.90 5.05
N ASN A 49 -4.24 22.74 5.07
CA ASN A 49 -4.77 22.11 6.29
C ASN A 49 -4.03 20.80 6.63
N ILE A 50 -3.55 20.68 7.87
CA ILE A 50 -2.86 19.48 8.40
C ILE A 50 -3.70 18.20 8.23
N ILE A 51 -5.03 18.31 8.36
CA ILE A 51 -5.98 17.20 8.23
C ILE A 51 -5.99 16.60 6.81
N GLN A 52 -5.93 17.44 5.78
CA GLN A 52 -5.91 16.97 4.39
C GLN A 52 -4.57 16.34 4.00
N ILE A 53 -3.46 16.79 4.59
CA ILE A 53 -2.14 16.12 4.45
C ILE A 53 -2.22 14.72 5.03
N ILE A 54 -2.76 14.56 6.24
CA ILE A 54 -2.96 13.26 6.89
C ILE A 54 -3.85 12.37 6.01
N ASN A 55 -4.94 12.89 5.45
CA ASN A 55 -5.81 12.11 4.57
C ASN A 55 -5.11 11.63 3.29
N ASN A 56 -4.28 12.47 2.66
CA ASN A 56 -3.50 12.07 1.49
C ASN A 56 -2.48 10.98 1.82
N VAL A 57 -1.79 11.11 2.95
CA VAL A 57 -0.85 10.08 3.43
C VAL A 57 -1.58 8.77 3.73
N LEU A 58 -2.74 8.81 4.40
CA LEU A 58 -3.54 7.62 4.68
C LEU A 58 -4.05 6.94 3.41
N ASN A 59 -4.50 7.72 2.42
CA ASN A 59 -4.90 7.18 1.11
C ASN A 59 -3.75 6.45 0.41
N TYR A 60 -2.54 7.01 0.51
CA TYR A 60 -1.34 6.40 -0.01
C TYR A 60 -0.99 5.08 0.70
N LEU A 61 -1.07 5.06 2.04
CA LEU A 61 -0.86 3.84 2.83
C LEU A 61 -1.83 2.73 2.44
N ILE A 62 -3.12 3.05 2.22
CA ILE A 62 -4.12 2.09 1.79
C ILE A 62 -3.83 1.53 0.41
N TYR A 63 -3.37 2.39 -0.50
CA TYR A 63 -3.03 1.95 -1.85
C TYR A 63 -1.92 0.89 -1.84
N ILE A 64 -0.95 1.01 -0.93
CA ILE A 64 0.14 0.04 -0.75
C ILE A 64 -0.28 -1.17 0.10
N SER A 65 -1.20 -1.01 1.04
CA SER A 65 -1.61 -2.11 1.93
C SER A 65 -2.40 -3.20 1.19
N VAL A 66 -3.19 -2.84 0.18
CA VAL A 66 -3.99 -3.79 -0.62
C VAL A 66 -3.13 -4.87 -1.32
N PRO A 67 -2.08 -4.53 -2.10
CA PRO A 67 -1.22 -5.55 -2.72
C PRO A 67 -0.43 -6.36 -1.69
N ILE A 68 -0.01 -5.75 -0.57
CA ILE A 68 0.67 -6.47 0.52
C ILE A 68 -0.26 -7.51 1.14
N LEU A 69 -1.52 -7.14 1.41
CA LEU A 69 -2.54 -8.04 1.92
C LEU A 69 -2.73 -9.24 0.98
N ALA A 70 -2.85 -8.97 -0.32
CA ALA A 70 -3.02 -10.02 -1.33
C ALA A 70 -1.84 -11.02 -1.29
N ILE A 71 -0.60 -10.54 -1.20
CA ILE A 71 0.59 -11.39 -1.09
C ILE A 71 0.57 -12.22 0.20
N MET A 72 0.24 -11.62 1.34
CA MET A 72 0.15 -12.33 2.63
C MET A 72 -0.90 -13.44 2.61
N ILE A 73 -2.07 -13.19 2.00
CA ILE A 73 -3.13 -14.18 1.84
C ILE A 73 -2.68 -15.30 0.90
N LEU A 74 -2.00 -14.98 -0.21
CA LEU A 74 -1.44 -15.99 -1.12
C LEU A 74 -0.44 -16.88 -0.39
N VAL A 75 0.51 -16.30 0.35
CA VAL A 75 1.51 -17.08 1.10
C VAL A 75 0.87 -17.98 2.15
N GLY A 76 -0.06 -17.45 2.96
CA GLY A 76 -0.78 -18.23 3.96
C GLY A 76 -1.67 -19.32 3.34
N GLY A 77 -2.31 -19.02 2.22
CA GLY A 77 -3.13 -19.96 1.45
C GLY A 77 -2.31 -21.09 0.84
N PHE A 78 -1.19 -20.77 0.18
CA PHE A 78 -0.25 -21.77 -0.31
C PHE A 78 0.30 -22.64 0.81
N GLN A 79 0.60 -22.05 1.97
CA GLN A 79 1.07 -22.81 3.13
C GLN A 79 0.02 -23.84 3.58
N ILE A 80 -1.26 -23.47 3.64
CA ILE A 80 -2.36 -24.41 3.98
C ILE A 80 -2.49 -25.50 2.90
N LEU A 81 -2.53 -25.13 1.62
CA LEU A 81 -2.73 -26.07 0.50
C LEU A 81 -1.58 -27.07 0.34
N THR A 82 -0.36 -26.68 0.65
CA THR A 82 0.83 -27.54 0.53
C THR A 82 1.12 -28.34 1.81
N SER A 83 0.30 -28.17 2.86
CA SER A 83 0.40 -28.89 4.11
C SER A 83 -0.26 -30.26 3.96
N ARG A 84 0.48 -31.25 3.46
CA ARG A 84 0.09 -32.67 3.37
C ARG A 84 -0.12 -33.27 4.77
N ASP A 85 -1.19 -32.88 5.46
CA ASP A 85 -1.59 -33.31 6.82
C ASP A 85 -0.66 -32.90 7.98
N ASN A 86 0.21 -31.90 7.80
CA ASN A 86 0.92 -31.32 8.94
C ASN A 86 0.04 -30.26 9.65
N PRO A 87 -0.50 -30.54 10.85
CA PRO A 87 -1.39 -29.62 11.56
C PRO A 87 -0.70 -28.30 11.94
N GLU A 88 0.61 -28.31 12.14
CA GLU A 88 1.40 -27.14 12.50
C GLU A 88 1.46 -26.14 11.34
N LYS A 89 1.64 -26.63 10.11
CA LYS A 89 1.68 -25.77 8.92
C LYS A 89 0.32 -25.21 8.54
N ILE A 90 -0.75 -25.97 8.76
CA ILE A 90 -2.13 -25.46 8.61
C ILE A 90 -2.41 -24.37 9.65
N LYS A 91 -2.02 -24.60 10.91
CA LYS A 91 -2.18 -23.59 11.97
C LYS A 91 -1.41 -22.30 11.65
N SER A 92 -0.16 -22.43 11.21
CA SER A 92 0.67 -21.28 10.82
C SER A 92 0.12 -20.53 9.61
N GLY A 93 -0.41 -21.22 8.58
CA GLY A 93 -1.01 -20.54 7.43
C GLY A 93 -2.29 -19.79 7.83
N LYS A 94 -3.11 -20.37 8.71
CA LYS A 94 -4.30 -19.71 9.27
C LYS A 94 -3.93 -18.46 10.07
N THR A 95 -2.93 -18.54 10.96
CA THR A 95 -2.51 -17.38 11.74
C THR A 95 -2.00 -16.27 10.82
N THR A 96 -1.19 -16.58 9.81
CA THR A 96 -0.72 -15.59 8.82
C THR A 96 -1.88 -14.86 8.14
N ILE A 97 -2.91 -15.58 7.68
CA ILE A 97 -4.10 -14.96 7.06
C ILE A 97 -4.84 -14.08 8.08
N THR A 98 -5.04 -14.57 9.30
CA THR A 98 -5.72 -13.81 10.36
C THR A 98 -4.98 -12.51 10.68
N TYR A 99 -3.65 -12.55 10.83
CA TYR A 99 -2.85 -11.34 11.07
C TYR A 99 -2.90 -10.37 9.89
N ALA A 100 -2.90 -10.88 8.66
CA ALA A 100 -3.01 -10.04 7.46
C ALA A 100 -4.37 -9.31 7.42
N VAL A 101 -5.46 -10.00 7.72
CA VAL A 101 -6.80 -9.41 7.79
C VAL A 101 -6.90 -8.39 8.90
N ILE A 102 -6.39 -8.70 10.11
CA ILE A 102 -6.40 -7.75 11.24
C ILE A 102 -5.63 -6.47 10.88
N GLY A 103 -4.45 -6.59 10.27
CA GLY A 103 -3.67 -5.43 9.82
C GLY A 103 -4.43 -4.57 8.81
N PHE A 104 -5.13 -5.19 7.87
CA PHE A 104 -5.94 -4.47 6.89
C PHE A 104 -7.14 -3.77 7.51
N VAL A 105 -7.83 -4.42 8.45
CA VAL A 105 -8.97 -3.82 9.16
C VAL A 105 -8.56 -2.57 9.93
N ILE A 106 -7.40 -2.59 10.61
CA ILE A 106 -6.87 -1.41 11.32
C ILE A 106 -6.66 -0.23 10.36
N VAL A 107 -6.12 -0.51 9.18
CA VAL A 107 -5.88 0.51 8.16
C VAL A 107 -7.21 1.10 7.64
N LEU A 108 -8.23 0.27 7.43
CA LEU A 108 -9.57 0.74 7.03
C LEU A 108 -10.21 1.64 8.09
N ILE A 109 -10.13 1.25 9.37
CA ILE A 109 -10.64 2.05 10.50
C ILE A 109 -9.92 3.39 10.58
N SER A 110 -8.60 3.40 10.41
CA SER A 110 -7.79 4.63 10.41
C SER A 110 -8.27 5.65 9.38
N LYS A 111 -8.55 5.22 8.15
CA LYS A 111 -9.15 6.10 7.12
C LYS A 111 -10.58 6.50 7.47
N GLY A 112 -11.38 5.60 8.02
CA GLY A 112 -12.74 5.92 8.48
C GLY A 112 -12.75 7.10 9.46
N VAL A 113 -11.86 7.08 10.46
CA VAL A 113 -11.72 8.17 11.43
C VAL A 113 -11.28 9.48 10.76
N ALA A 114 -10.30 9.43 9.85
CA ALA A 114 -9.82 10.61 9.15
C ALA A 114 -10.91 11.28 8.28
N LEU A 115 -11.77 10.48 7.64
CA LEU A 115 -12.89 10.98 6.84
C LEU A 115 -13.96 11.66 7.70
N ILE A 116 -14.23 11.12 8.90
CA ILE A 116 -15.18 11.72 9.85
C ILE A 116 -14.65 13.08 10.33
N LEU A 117 -13.37 13.17 10.67
CA LEU A 117 -12.75 14.44 11.09
C LEU A 117 -12.79 15.49 9.97
N LEU A 118 -12.50 15.08 8.73
CA LEU A 118 -12.60 15.97 7.56
C LEU A 118 -14.04 16.49 7.38
N LYS A 119 -15.05 15.64 7.59
CA LYS A 119 -16.47 15.99 7.43
C LYS A 119 -17.00 16.92 8.52
N ILE A 120 -16.41 16.93 9.70
CA ILE A 120 -16.83 17.78 10.83
C ILE A 120 -16.18 19.17 10.75
N MET A 121 -14.96 19.26 10.21
CA MET A 121 -14.17 20.50 10.15
C MET A 121 -14.30 21.26 8.82
N GLY A 122 -14.93 20.66 7.81
CA GLY A 122 -15.34 21.31 6.58
C GLY A 122 -16.82 21.64 6.63
#